data_AF-A0A814Y2I9-F1
#
_entry.id   AF-A0A814Y2I9-F1
#
_cell.length_a   1.000
_cell.length_b   1.000
_cell.length_c   1.000
_cell.angle_alpha   90.00
_cell.angle_beta   90.00
_cell.angle_gamma   90.00
#
_symmetry.space_group_name_H-M   'P 1'
#
loop_
_entity.id
_entity.type
_entity.pdbx_description
1 polymer ?
#
loop_
_entity_poly.entity_id
_entity_poly.type
_entity_poly.pdbx_seq_one_letter_code
_entity_poly.pdbx_strand_id
1 'polypeptide(L)'
;LRQENSIWLGNHRYEVDWLLGWVITQRLGLAGGSKILGKKSLRALPIIGWCWYFTESIFLRREWNSDKSVLERDMQRLVNDFPSNYNFTLFLSCEGTRYTNEKRLESMKVAREKGLPELQHHILPRTKGFALLMKGLHKNITAVYDITVAFQTPKSPELSNMLVGERCQAESFIRRIPISEIPHDDEKKSAEFIHKLFQEKDKTFEYFVQHGTFAGAGNPKATNLPRRKQDLIIELLCLIFIGLPSTYFLAKFLISATILLQLSFLLIVIAGVIGVRLMLKTASRPKLPSNSNKQD
;
A
#
# COMPACT_ATOMS: atom_id res chain seq x y z
N LEU A 1 16.42 8.75 3.01
CA LEU A 1 15.62 7.85 3.86
C LEU A 1 16.40 7.56 5.13
N ARG A 2 15.75 7.47 6.29
CA ARG A 2 16.37 7.18 7.60
C ARG A 2 15.65 6.01 8.27
N GLN A 3 16.30 5.36 9.24
CA GLN A 3 15.68 4.40 10.14
C GLN A 3 15.05 5.16 11.30
N GLU A 4 13.77 5.49 11.17
CA GLU A 4 13.03 6.30 12.14
C GLU A 4 11.52 5.99 12.06
N ASN A 5 10.81 6.21 13.16
CA ASN A 5 9.34 6.17 13.18
C ASN A 5 8.77 7.19 12.20
N SER A 6 7.99 6.73 11.22
CA SER A 6 7.49 7.60 10.17
C SER A 6 6.19 7.14 9.54
N ILE A 7 5.50 8.08 8.89
CA ILE A 7 4.37 7.79 7.99
C ILE A 7 4.85 7.96 6.56
N TRP A 8 4.54 7.00 5.70
CA TRP A 8 4.84 7.05 4.27
C TRP A 8 3.57 7.30 3.50
N LEU A 9 3.48 8.49 2.90
CA LEU A 9 2.33 8.96 2.16
C LEU A 9 2.54 8.76 0.66
N GLY A 10 1.95 7.70 0.13
CA GLY A 10 2.03 7.34 -1.28
C GLY A 10 0.86 7.86 -2.12
N ASN A 11 1.09 8.04 -3.43
CA ASN A 11 0.01 7.90 -4.40
C ASN A 11 -0.50 6.45 -4.41
N HIS A 12 -1.71 6.24 -4.92
CA HIS A 12 -2.24 4.89 -5.07
C HIS A 12 -2.77 4.65 -6.47
N ARG A 13 -1.89 4.18 -7.35
CA ARG A 13 -2.19 4.01 -8.78
C ARG A 13 -2.10 2.56 -9.22
N TYR A 14 -1.15 1.81 -8.66
CA TYR A 14 -0.83 0.48 -9.15
C TYR A 14 -1.21 -0.58 -8.13
N GLU A 15 -1.41 -1.82 -8.61
CA GLU A 15 -1.71 -2.93 -7.71
C GLU A 15 -0.56 -3.23 -6.75
N VAL A 16 0.67 -3.03 -7.22
CA VAL A 16 1.91 -3.41 -6.52
C VAL A 16 2.60 -2.22 -5.84
N ASP A 17 1.91 -1.10 -5.61
CA ASP A 17 2.46 0.06 -4.87
C ASP A 17 3.04 -0.36 -3.50
N TRP A 18 2.33 -1.24 -2.80
CA TRP A 18 2.75 -1.77 -1.50
C TRP A 18 4.03 -2.61 -1.59
N LEU A 19 4.26 -3.31 -2.70
CA LEU A 19 5.43 -4.15 -2.90
C LEU A 19 6.69 -3.28 -3.01
N LEU A 20 6.58 -2.13 -3.69
CA LEU A 20 7.68 -1.17 -3.73
C LEU A 20 7.99 -0.60 -2.34
N GLY A 21 6.94 -0.33 -1.55
CA GLY A 21 7.09 0.02 -0.14
C GLY A 21 7.91 -1.01 0.64
N TRP A 22 7.58 -2.29 0.50
CA TRP A 22 8.35 -3.40 1.11
C TRP A 22 9.79 -3.50 0.61
N VAL A 23 10.02 -3.33 -0.70
CA VAL A 23 11.39 -3.32 -1.24
C VAL A 23 12.19 -2.21 -0.56
N ILE A 24 11.67 -0.99 -0.50
CA ILE A 24 12.39 0.14 0.09
C ILE A 24 12.60 -0.08 1.60
N THR A 25 11.59 -0.48 2.37
CA THR A 25 11.77 -0.73 3.82
C THR A 25 12.72 -1.88 4.08
N GLN A 26 12.72 -2.93 3.27
CA GLN A 26 13.70 -4.02 3.35
C GLN A 26 15.13 -3.53 3.08
N ARG A 27 15.35 -2.59 2.14
CA ARG A 27 16.68 -1.98 1.92
C ARG A 27 17.12 -1.11 3.10
N LEU A 28 16.18 -0.53 3.84
CA LEU A 28 16.46 0.27 5.03
C LEU A 28 16.59 -0.54 6.32
N GLY A 29 16.34 -1.86 6.31
CA GLY A 29 16.26 -2.65 7.54
C GLY A 29 15.01 -2.39 8.38
N LEU A 30 13.96 -1.83 7.76
CA LEU A 30 12.66 -1.49 8.38
C LEU A 30 11.54 -2.48 8.02
N ALA A 31 11.85 -3.60 7.36
CA ALA A 31 10.84 -4.56 6.90
C ALA A 31 9.95 -5.08 8.04
N GLY A 32 10.53 -5.41 9.20
CA GLY A 32 9.78 -5.87 10.36
C GLY A 32 8.83 -4.81 10.94
N GLY A 33 9.19 -3.52 10.79
CA GLY A 33 8.43 -2.34 11.20
C GLY A 33 7.44 -1.81 10.15
N SER A 34 7.35 -2.46 8.99
CA SER A 34 6.51 -2.00 7.88
C SER A 34 5.04 -2.34 8.13
N LYS A 35 4.23 -1.32 8.38
CA LYS A 35 2.78 -1.42 8.63
C LYS A 35 2.01 -0.80 7.48
N ILE A 36 0.84 -1.33 7.14
CA ILE A 36 -0.07 -0.67 6.20
C ILE A 36 -1.31 -0.16 6.91
N LEU A 37 -1.89 0.94 6.43
CA LEU A 37 -3.26 1.34 6.73
C LEU A 37 -4.13 0.92 5.54
N GLY A 38 -4.76 -0.24 5.66
CA GLY A 38 -5.41 -0.95 4.56
C GLY A 38 -6.90 -1.20 4.74
N LYS A 39 -7.56 -1.68 3.69
CA LYS A 39 -8.96 -2.12 3.73
C LYS A 39 -9.08 -3.42 4.52
N LYS A 40 -10.07 -3.53 5.42
CA LYS A 40 -10.28 -4.69 6.31
C LYS A 40 -10.42 -6.03 5.59
N SER A 41 -10.98 -6.05 4.38
CA SER A 41 -11.08 -7.28 3.59
C SER A 41 -9.72 -7.84 3.18
N LEU A 42 -8.67 -7.02 3.10
CA LEU A 42 -7.32 -7.46 2.75
C LEU A 42 -6.75 -8.43 3.80
N ARG A 43 -7.14 -8.30 5.08
CA ARG A 43 -6.71 -9.20 6.16
C ARG A 43 -6.99 -10.66 5.87
N ALA A 44 -8.05 -10.94 5.11
CA ALA A 44 -8.46 -12.30 4.83
C ALA A 44 -7.66 -12.94 3.67
N LEU A 45 -6.98 -12.14 2.83
CA LEU A 45 -6.20 -12.67 1.72
C LEU A 45 -5.09 -13.60 2.22
N PRO A 46 -5.00 -14.84 1.71
CA PRO A 46 -3.93 -15.75 2.10
C PRO A 46 -2.56 -15.18 1.82
N ILE A 47 -1.59 -15.58 2.63
CA ILE A 47 -0.18 -15.14 2.54
C ILE A 47 -0.05 -13.63 2.80
N ILE A 48 -0.34 -12.78 1.83
CA ILE A 48 -0.09 -11.33 1.90
C ILE A 48 -0.95 -10.66 2.99
N GLY A 49 -2.25 -10.97 3.02
CA GLY A 49 -3.16 -10.43 4.03
C GLY A 49 -2.82 -10.89 5.45
N TRP A 50 -2.40 -12.14 5.57
CA TRP A 50 -1.94 -12.71 6.83
C TRP A 50 -0.59 -12.13 7.27
N CYS A 51 0.34 -11.91 6.34
CA CYS A 51 1.58 -11.19 6.63
C CYS A 51 1.27 -9.82 7.24
N TRP A 52 0.40 -9.02 6.63
CA TRP A 52 0.00 -7.72 7.21
C TRP A 52 -0.72 -7.85 8.55
N TYR A 53 -1.48 -8.93 8.75
CA TYR A 53 -2.11 -9.20 10.04
C TYR A 53 -1.10 -9.51 11.13
N PHE A 54 -0.13 -10.40 10.85
CA PHE A 54 0.92 -10.78 11.79
C PHE A 54 1.94 -9.67 12.00
N THR A 55 2.09 -8.74 11.05
CA THR A 55 2.85 -7.50 11.27
C THR A 55 2.01 -6.42 11.94
N GLU A 56 0.84 -6.70 12.49
CA GLU A 56 0.02 -5.75 13.26
C GLU A 56 -0.28 -4.46 12.47
N SER A 57 -0.57 -4.62 11.17
CA SER A 57 -1.03 -3.52 10.32
C SER A 57 -2.46 -3.09 10.68
N ILE A 58 -2.83 -1.87 10.31
CA ILE A 58 -4.14 -1.27 10.63
C ILE A 58 -5.12 -1.56 9.51
N PHE A 59 -6.31 -2.07 9.86
CA PHE A 59 -7.33 -2.51 8.90
C PHE A 59 -8.68 -1.82 9.10
N LEU A 60 -9.09 -1.02 8.11
CA LEU A 60 -10.28 -0.16 8.18
C LEU A 60 -11.42 -0.61 7.23
N ARG A 61 -12.67 -0.39 7.63
CA ARG A 61 -13.89 -0.70 6.85
C ARG A 61 -14.19 0.34 5.77
N ARG A 62 -13.49 1.48 5.78
CA ARG A 62 -13.72 2.70 4.98
C ARG A 62 -15.01 3.42 5.37
N GLU A 63 -15.32 3.43 6.66
CA GLU A 63 -16.48 4.07 7.26
C GLU A 63 -16.05 4.80 8.53
N TRP A 64 -16.11 6.13 8.51
CA TRP A 64 -15.50 6.97 9.54
C TRP A 64 -15.97 6.65 10.96
N ASN A 65 -17.28 6.47 11.15
CA ASN A 65 -17.88 6.27 12.47
C ASN A 65 -17.37 4.99 13.16
N SER A 66 -17.17 3.91 12.39
CA SER A 66 -16.66 2.64 12.91
C SER A 66 -15.13 2.59 12.92
N ASP A 67 -14.47 3.29 12.00
CA ASP A 67 -13.02 3.24 11.83
C ASP A 67 -12.25 4.18 12.76
N LYS A 68 -12.86 5.26 13.26
CA LYS A 68 -12.20 6.23 14.15
C LYS A 68 -11.63 5.54 15.40
N SER A 69 -12.45 4.78 16.12
CA SER A 69 -12.03 4.10 17.35
C SER A 69 -11.03 2.97 17.09
N VAL A 70 -11.14 2.30 15.93
CA VAL A 70 -10.16 1.30 15.48
C VAL A 70 -8.80 1.96 15.25
N LEU A 71 -8.78 3.09 14.55
CA LEU A 71 -7.56 3.82 14.26
C LEU A 71 -6.92 4.37 15.54
N GLU A 72 -7.70 4.95 16.45
CA GLU A 72 -7.22 5.42 17.76
C GLU A 72 -6.59 4.30 18.59
N ARG A 73 -7.27 3.16 18.70
CA ARG A 73 -6.75 1.99 19.43
C ARG A 73 -5.46 1.45 18.80
N ASP A 74 -5.45 1.25 17.48
CA ASP A 74 -4.31 0.61 16.82
C ASP A 74 -3.10 1.57 16.73
N MET A 75 -3.31 2.90 16.70
CA MET A 75 -2.22 3.88 16.89
C MET A 75 -1.59 3.78 18.28
N GLN A 76 -2.40 3.62 19.34
CA GLN A 76 -1.86 3.44 20.69
C GLN A 76 -1.02 2.16 20.80
N ARG A 77 -1.44 1.07 20.13
CA ARG A 77 -0.63 -0.16 20.05
C ARG A 77 0.69 0.06 19.33
N LEU A 78 0.69 0.79 18.21
CA LEU A 78 1.93 1.13 17.49
C LEU A 78 2.94 1.90 18.36
N VAL A 79 2.46 2.68 19.32
CA VAL A 79 3.31 3.47 20.22
C VAL A 79 3.74 2.69 21.45
N ASN A 80 2.84 1.89 22.04
CA ASN A 80 3.02 1.33 23.38
C ASN A 80 3.53 -0.12 23.36
N ASP A 81 3.24 -0.89 22.31
CA ASP A 81 3.49 -2.34 22.31
C ASP A 81 4.90 -2.69 21.78
N PHE A 82 5.60 -1.74 21.14
CA PHE A 82 6.91 -1.99 20.54
C PHE A 82 8.07 -1.45 21.39
N PRO A 83 9.22 -2.15 21.45
CA PRO A 83 10.42 -1.66 22.12
C PRO A 83 10.92 -0.32 21.56
N SER A 84 11.63 0.47 22.37
CA SER A 84 12.13 1.80 21.99
C SER A 84 13.12 1.80 20.81
N ASN A 85 13.80 0.68 20.56
CA ASN A 85 14.70 0.50 19.42
C ASN A 85 14.00 -0.04 18.17
N TYR A 86 12.69 -0.26 18.21
CA TYR A 86 11.90 -0.72 17.08
C TYR A 86 11.32 0.48 16.32
N ASN A 87 11.83 0.70 15.10
CA ASN A 87 11.30 1.73 14.22
C ASN A 87 10.16 1.18 13.36
N PHE A 88 9.01 1.85 13.35
CA PHE A 88 7.89 1.51 12.46
C PHE A 88 7.75 2.49 11.29
N THR A 89 7.16 2.01 10.22
CA THR A 89 6.77 2.81 9.05
C THR A 89 5.33 2.48 8.70
N LEU A 90 4.44 3.48 8.79
CA LEU A 90 3.04 3.31 8.43
C LEU A 90 2.75 3.84 7.02
N PHE A 91 2.45 2.92 6.10
CA PHE A 91 2.05 3.24 4.74
C PHE A 91 0.60 3.69 4.67
N LEU A 92 0.38 4.86 4.08
CA LEU A 92 -0.93 5.48 3.88
C LEU A 92 -1.02 6.02 2.45
N SER A 93 -2.19 5.88 1.84
CA SER A 93 -2.57 6.72 0.71
C SER A 93 -3.88 7.44 1.01
N CYS A 94 -3.84 8.77 1.01
CA CYS A 94 -5.01 9.57 1.26
C CYS A 94 -6.03 9.53 0.11
N GLU A 95 -5.68 9.05 -1.09
CA GLU A 95 -6.66 8.83 -2.17
C GLU A 95 -7.74 7.82 -1.74
N GLY A 96 -7.38 6.86 -0.89
CA GLY A 96 -8.29 5.87 -0.30
C GLY A 96 -8.79 4.79 -1.28
N THR A 97 -8.38 4.86 -2.55
CA THR A 97 -8.75 3.93 -3.62
C THR A 97 -7.74 4.02 -4.75
N ARG A 98 -7.58 2.96 -5.55
CA ARG A 98 -6.72 3.00 -6.74
C ARG A 98 -7.23 4.03 -7.75
N TYR A 99 -6.33 4.81 -8.29
CA TYR A 99 -6.55 5.71 -9.42
C TYR A 99 -7.10 4.94 -10.64
N THR A 100 -8.16 5.47 -11.24
CA THR A 100 -8.63 5.12 -12.59
C THR A 100 -9.14 6.39 -13.26
N ASN A 101 -9.23 6.41 -14.59
CA ASN A 101 -9.71 7.59 -15.32
C ASN A 101 -11.14 7.97 -14.93
N GLU A 102 -12.00 6.98 -14.70
CA GLU A 102 -13.39 7.19 -14.28
C GLU A 102 -13.46 7.87 -12.91
N LYS A 103 -12.69 7.38 -11.94
CA LYS A 103 -12.64 7.96 -10.59
C LYS A 103 -11.97 9.33 -10.58
N ARG A 104 -11.00 9.57 -11.47
CA ARG A 104 -10.43 10.91 -11.65
C ARG A 104 -11.50 11.89 -12.10
N LEU A 105 -12.29 11.53 -13.12
CA LEU A 105 -13.38 12.40 -13.61
C LEU A 105 -14.42 12.68 -12.51
N GLU A 106 -14.79 11.68 -11.73
CA GLU A 106 -15.65 11.85 -10.55
C GLU A 106 -15.01 12.79 -9.52
N SER A 107 -13.72 12.59 -9.23
CA SER A 107 -12.95 13.44 -8.33
C SER A 107 -12.87 14.89 -8.79
N MET A 108 -12.75 15.15 -10.10
CA MET A 108 -12.71 16.50 -10.67
C MET A 108 -14.05 17.22 -10.47
N LYS A 109 -15.19 16.50 -10.60
CA LYS A 109 -16.51 17.07 -10.29
C LYS A 109 -16.60 17.49 -8.82
N VAL A 110 -16.20 16.61 -7.92
CA VAL A 110 -16.17 16.91 -6.47
C VAL A 110 -15.22 18.07 -6.15
N ALA A 111 -14.11 18.20 -6.88
CA ALA A 111 -13.18 19.32 -6.72
C ALA A 111 -13.86 20.66 -7.05
N ARG A 112 -14.53 20.74 -8.21
CA ARG A 112 -15.28 21.93 -8.64
C ARG A 112 -16.37 22.32 -7.65
N GLU A 113 -17.16 21.35 -7.19
CA GLU A 113 -18.23 21.57 -6.21
C GLU A 113 -17.70 22.14 -4.88
N LYS A 114 -16.49 21.74 -4.48
CA LYS A 114 -15.85 22.18 -3.24
C LYS A 114 -14.93 23.39 -3.41
N GLY A 115 -14.80 23.94 -4.62
CA GLY A 115 -13.85 25.02 -4.92
C GLY A 115 -12.38 24.60 -4.73
N LEU A 116 -12.07 23.32 -4.88
CA LEU A 116 -10.71 22.79 -4.79
C LEU A 116 -10.08 22.65 -6.19
N PRO A 117 -8.74 22.78 -6.33
CA PRO A 117 -8.06 22.52 -7.58
C PRO A 117 -8.27 21.10 -8.11
N GLU A 118 -8.45 20.97 -9.42
CA GLU A 118 -8.56 19.70 -10.11
C GLU A 118 -7.16 19.07 -10.30
N LEU A 119 -7.02 17.80 -9.94
CA LEU A 119 -5.77 17.03 -10.09
C LEU A 119 -5.81 16.20 -11.38
N GLN A 120 -4.73 16.19 -12.15
CA GLN A 120 -4.69 15.50 -13.45
C GLN A 120 -4.24 14.04 -13.35
N HIS A 121 -3.42 13.70 -12.35
CA HIS A 121 -2.79 12.40 -12.16
C HIS A 121 -3.15 11.71 -10.85
N HIS A 122 -3.86 12.42 -9.96
CA HIS A 122 -4.34 11.91 -8.67
C HIS A 122 -5.84 12.12 -8.50
N ILE A 123 -6.40 11.41 -7.52
CA ILE A 123 -7.74 11.66 -6.98
C ILE A 123 -7.61 12.57 -5.74
N LEU A 124 -8.64 13.37 -5.48
CA LEU A 124 -8.70 14.23 -4.30
C LEU A 124 -8.46 13.42 -3.02
N PRO A 125 -7.53 13.86 -2.16
CA PRO A 125 -7.22 13.14 -0.95
C PRO A 125 -8.33 13.27 0.10
N ARG A 126 -8.52 12.20 0.87
CA ARG A 126 -9.32 12.14 2.10
C ARG A 126 -8.41 12.50 3.27
N THR A 127 -8.77 13.55 4.00
CA THR A 127 -7.86 14.19 4.96
C THR A 127 -8.06 13.75 6.40
N LYS A 128 -9.28 13.35 6.79
CA LYS A 128 -9.65 13.01 8.18
C LYS A 128 -8.75 11.95 8.82
N GLY A 129 -8.42 10.90 8.08
CA GLY A 129 -7.54 9.82 8.58
C GLY A 129 -6.13 10.32 8.88
N PHE A 130 -5.57 11.16 8.00
CA PHE A 130 -4.26 11.77 8.22
C PHE A 130 -4.27 12.74 9.41
N ALA A 131 -5.30 13.59 9.53
CA ALA A 131 -5.43 14.49 10.66
C ALA A 131 -5.48 13.74 12.00
N LEU A 132 -6.22 12.63 12.05
CA LEU A 132 -6.27 11.78 13.24
C LEU A 132 -4.92 11.09 13.54
N LEU A 133 -4.20 10.65 12.51
CA LEU A 133 -2.84 10.12 12.65
C LEU A 133 -1.88 11.18 13.20
N MET A 134 -1.92 12.42 12.71
CA MET A 134 -1.06 13.49 13.23
C MET A 134 -1.39 13.77 14.70
N LYS A 135 -2.68 13.90 15.04
CA LYS A 135 -3.11 14.11 16.42
C LYS A 135 -2.60 12.99 17.36
N GLY A 136 -2.65 11.73 16.92
CA GLY A 136 -2.27 10.58 17.72
C GLY A 136 -0.78 10.24 17.76
N LEU A 137 -0.03 10.50 16.67
CA LEU A 137 1.33 9.98 16.48
C LEU A 137 2.41 11.05 16.36
N HIS A 138 2.09 12.35 16.29
CA HIS A 138 3.09 13.41 16.06
C HIS A 138 4.26 13.41 17.08
N LYS A 139 4.03 12.96 18.32
CA LYS A 139 5.08 12.85 19.34
C LYS A 139 5.99 11.64 19.18
N ASN A 140 5.56 10.66 18.38
CA ASN A 140 6.21 9.36 18.24
C ASN A 140 6.84 9.14 16.87
N ILE A 141 6.52 9.98 15.89
CA ILE A 141 7.12 9.99 14.55
C ILE A 141 8.02 11.21 14.39
N THR A 142 9.07 11.08 13.58
CA THR A 142 10.02 12.16 13.32
C THR A 142 9.81 12.82 11.95
N ALA A 143 9.13 12.15 11.03
CA ALA A 143 8.88 12.64 9.67
C ALA A 143 7.68 11.96 8.99
N VAL A 144 7.15 12.66 7.99
CA VAL A 144 6.32 12.08 6.92
C VAL A 144 7.15 12.02 5.64
N TYR A 145 7.18 10.86 5.01
CA TYR A 145 7.77 10.66 3.70
C TYR A 145 6.70 10.78 2.63
N ASP A 146 6.80 11.82 1.82
CA ASP A 146 5.96 12.04 0.65
C ASP A 146 6.55 11.27 -0.54
N ILE A 147 5.80 10.27 -1.04
CA ILE A 147 6.31 9.29 -2.01
C ILE A 147 5.44 9.27 -3.25
N THR A 148 6.04 9.46 -4.41
CA THR A 148 5.38 9.37 -5.71
C THR A 148 6.03 8.25 -6.50
N VAL A 149 5.24 7.22 -6.79
CA VAL A 149 5.68 6.04 -7.55
C VAL A 149 5.15 6.13 -8.97
N ALA A 150 6.00 5.82 -9.93
CA ALA A 150 5.63 5.63 -11.32
C ALA A 150 6.38 4.44 -11.93
N PHE A 151 5.70 3.70 -12.79
CA PHE A 151 6.28 2.54 -13.49
C PHE A 151 6.59 2.88 -14.94
N GLN A 152 7.78 2.47 -15.40
CA GLN A 152 8.24 2.54 -16.79
C GLN A 152 8.16 1.13 -17.40
N THR A 153 6.94 0.65 -17.65
CA THR A 153 6.73 -0.73 -18.09
C THR A 153 5.75 -0.80 -19.26
N PRO A 154 6.01 -1.61 -20.30
CA PRO A 154 5.06 -1.79 -21.40
C PRO A 154 3.74 -2.43 -20.95
N LYS A 155 3.82 -3.33 -19.97
CA LYS A 155 2.66 -4.00 -19.37
C LYS A 155 2.29 -3.37 -18.03
N SER A 156 1.02 -3.47 -17.67
CA SER A 156 0.51 -3.04 -16.36
C SER A 156 1.31 -3.70 -15.22
N PRO A 157 1.76 -2.94 -14.21
CA PRO A 157 2.49 -3.47 -13.05
C PRO A 157 1.52 -4.20 -12.11
N GLU A 158 1.13 -5.40 -12.53
CA GLU A 158 0.26 -6.33 -11.81
C GLU A 158 1.08 -7.52 -11.32
N LEU A 159 0.66 -8.11 -10.21
CA LEU A 159 1.36 -9.25 -9.63
C LEU A 159 1.39 -10.45 -10.59
N SER A 160 0.32 -10.67 -11.36
CA SER A 160 0.23 -11.70 -12.40
C SER A 160 1.33 -11.58 -13.47
N ASN A 161 1.57 -10.35 -13.96
CA ASN A 161 2.61 -10.09 -14.95
C ASN A 161 4.02 -10.32 -14.35
N MET A 162 4.23 -9.92 -13.10
CA MET A 162 5.50 -10.19 -12.41
C MET A 162 5.77 -11.68 -12.22
N LEU A 163 4.73 -12.47 -11.89
CA LEU A 163 4.85 -13.92 -11.67
C LEU A 163 5.23 -14.70 -12.94
N VAL A 164 4.83 -14.21 -14.12
CA VAL A 164 5.23 -14.81 -15.40
C VAL A 164 6.57 -14.26 -15.93
N GLY A 165 7.28 -13.46 -15.13
CA GLY A 165 8.63 -12.97 -15.43
C GLY A 165 8.67 -11.67 -16.23
N GLU A 166 7.56 -10.93 -16.36
CA GLU A 166 7.58 -9.65 -17.05
C GLU A 166 8.42 -8.62 -16.29
N ARG A 167 9.24 -7.87 -17.04
CA ARG A 167 10.09 -6.83 -16.47
C ARG A 167 9.21 -5.71 -15.91
N CYS A 168 9.39 -5.43 -14.62
CA CYS A 168 8.74 -4.33 -13.94
C CYS A 168 9.79 -3.34 -13.40
N GLN A 169 9.83 -2.12 -13.94
CA GLN A 169 10.74 -1.05 -13.53
C GLN A 169 9.94 0.12 -12.98
N ALA A 170 10.26 0.52 -11.75
CA ALA A 170 9.64 1.64 -11.07
C ALA A 170 10.69 2.71 -10.72
N GLU A 171 10.28 3.96 -10.78
CA GLU A 171 10.98 5.06 -10.13
C GLU A 171 10.12 5.59 -8.98
N SER A 172 10.79 6.06 -7.93
CA SER A 172 10.13 6.70 -6.78
C SER A 172 10.77 8.04 -6.51
N PHE A 173 9.96 9.08 -6.56
CA PHE A 173 10.31 10.37 -5.99
C PHE A 173 9.95 10.38 -4.51
N ILE A 174 10.92 10.66 -3.63
CA ILE A 174 10.73 10.61 -2.18
C ILE A 174 11.24 11.90 -1.56
N ARG A 175 10.35 12.59 -0.85
CA ARG A 175 10.66 13.78 -0.07
C ARG A 175 10.38 13.52 1.41
N ARG A 176 11.39 13.80 2.26
CA ARG A 176 11.24 13.73 3.72
C ARG A 176 10.75 15.09 4.23
N ILE A 177 9.64 15.11 4.94
CA ILE A 177 9.08 16.30 5.59
C ILE A 177 9.20 16.10 7.11
N PRO A 178 10.04 16.89 7.80
CA PRO A 178 10.15 16.84 9.26
C PRO A 178 8.80 17.06 9.95
N ILE A 179 8.55 16.38 11.07
CA ILE A 179 7.28 16.52 11.80
C ILE A 179 7.01 17.95 12.28
N SER A 180 8.06 18.74 12.51
CA SER A 180 7.97 20.16 12.88
C SER A 180 7.31 21.04 11.81
N GLU A 181 7.30 20.61 10.55
CA GLU A 181 6.70 21.35 9.43
C GLU A 181 5.24 20.93 9.17
N ILE A 182 4.73 19.95 9.92
CA ILE A 182 3.43 19.33 9.66
C ILE A 182 2.41 19.74 10.73
N PRO A 183 1.25 20.28 10.34
CA PRO A 183 0.18 20.57 11.27
C PRO A 183 -0.31 19.30 11.99
N HIS A 184 -0.42 19.37 13.31
CA HIS A 184 -0.85 18.23 14.14
C HIS A 184 -1.99 18.53 15.12
N ASP A 185 -2.23 19.80 15.45
CA ASP A 185 -3.26 20.19 16.42
C ASP A 185 -4.60 20.62 15.78
N ASP A 186 -4.60 20.87 14.47
CA ASP A 186 -5.76 21.43 13.76
C ASP A 186 -6.11 20.57 12.53
N GLU A 187 -7.34 20.06 12.51
CA GLU A 187 -7.87 19.23 11.42
C GLU A 187 -7.94 19.99 10.09
N LYS A 188 -8.30 21.28 10.10
CA LYS A 188 -8.39 22.10 8.89
C LYS A 188 -7.00 22.34 8.31
N LYS A 189 -6.02 22.72 9.13
CA LYS A 189 -4.63 22.89 8.69
C LYS A 189 -4.03 21.58 8.16
N SER A 190 -4.34 20.45 8.80
CA SER A 190 -3.93 19.12 8.32
C SER A 190 -4.55 18.79 6.95
N ALA A 191 -5.81 19.18 6.74
CA ALA A 191 -6.50 18.99 5.47
C ALA A 191 -5.89 19.86 4.36
N GLU A 192 -5.64 21.14 4.63
CA GLU A 192 -4.98 22.08 3.71
C GLU A 192 -3.58 21.60 3.34
N PHE A 193 -2.80 21.13 4.32
CA PHE A 193 -1.48 20.53 4.10
C PHE A 193 -1.56 19.36 3.11
N ILE A 194 -2.48 18.41 3.32
CA ILE A 194 -2.64 17.25 2.44
C ILE A 194 -3.12 17.68 1.05
N HIS A 195 -4.05 18.63 0.93
CA HIS A 195 -4.49 19.13 -0.37
C HIS A 195 -3.34 19.79 -1.14
N LYS A 196 -2.52 20.62 -0.48
CA LYS A 196 -1.33 21.23 -1.09
C LYS A 196 -0.30 20.17 -1.49
N LEU A 197 -0.04 19.20 -0.61
CA LEU A 197 0.91 18.13 -0.86
C LEU A 197 0.52 17.29 -2.08
N PHE A 198 -0.77 16.99 -2.25
CA PHE A 198 -1.27 16.27 -3.42
C PHE A 198 -1.22 17.11 -4.71
N GLN A 199 -1.33 18.45 -4.65
CA GLN A 199 -1.10 19.30 -5.83
C GLN A 199 0.38 19.28 -6.26
N GLU A 200 1.31 19.31 -5.31
CA GLU A 200 2.74 19.18 -5.59
C GLU A 200 3.07 17.79 -6.14
N LYS A 201 2.43 16.75 -5.60
CA LYS A 201 2.52 15.37 -6.07
C LYS A 201 2.03 15.23 -7.52
N ASP A 202 0.92 15.89 -7.87
CA ASP A 202 0.36 15.92 -9.21
C ASP A 202 1.32 16.53 -10.22
N LYS A 203 1.93 17.68 -9.89
CA LYS A 203 2.97 18.32 -10.70
C LYS A 203 4.21 17.42 -10.87
N THR A 204 4.59 16.72 -9.81
CA THR A 204 5.73 15.79 -9.83
C THR A 204 5.44 14.60 -10.75
N PHE A 205 4.22 14.07 -10.72
CA PHE A 205 3.81 12.98 -11.61
C PHE A 205 3.68 13.44 -13.06
N GLU A 206 3.13 14.64 -13.30
CA GLU A 206 3.11 15.27 -14.64
C GLU A 206 4.53 15.39 -15.21
N TYR A 207 5.50 15.83 -14.41
CA TYR A 207 6.91 15.88 -14.82
C TYR A 207 7.40 14.51 -15.31
N PHE A 208 7.11 13.44 -14.56
CA PHE A 208 7.46 12.10 -14.97
C PHE A 208 6.76 11.66 -16.25
N VAL A 209 5.49 12.00 -16.44
CA VAL A 209 4.76 11.70 -17.70
C VAL A 209 5.42 12.37 -18.89
N GLN A 210 5.92 13.60 -18.73
CA GLN A 210 6.57 14.37 -19.79
C GLN A 210 8.01 13.92 -20.08
N HIS A 211 8.77 13.54 -19.06
CA HIS A 211 10.22 13.30 -19.17
C HIS A 211 10.61 11.82 -19.07
N GLY A 212 9.69 10.96 -18.65
CA GLY A 212 9.92 9.55 -18.39
C GLY A 212 10.72 9.26 -17.11
N THR A 213 11.15 10.26 -16.34
CA THR A 213 11.95 10.08 -15.12
C THR A 213 11.66 11.20 -14.10
N PHE A 214 11.94 10.95 -12.82
CA PHE A 214 11.91 11.98 -11.78
C PHE A 214 13.22 12.77 -11.62
N ALA A 215 14.28 12.44 -12.36
CA ALA A 215 15.63 12.98 -12.12
C ALA A 215 15.74 14.52 -12.15
N GLY A 216 14.86 15.23 -12.86
CA GLY A 216 14.81 16.70 -12.85
C GLY A 216 13.65 17.31 -12.07
N ALA A 217 12.83 16.51 -11.39
CA ALA A 217 11.73 16.98 -10.56
C ALA A 217 12.27 17.55 -9.24
N GLY A 218 12.72 18.80 -9.21
CA GLY A 218 13.18 19.46 -7.97
C GLY A 218 14.55 18.99 -7.47
N ASN A 219 15.47 18.66 -8.39
CA ASN A 219 16.87 18.26 -8.12
C ASN A 219 17.04 17.12 -7.09
N PRO A 220 16.36 15.97 -7.26
CA PRO A 220 16.49 14.86 -6.34
C PRO A 220 17.87 14.20 -6.43
N LYS A 221 18.34 13.68 -5.30
CA LYS A 221 19.50 12.78 -5.29
C LYS A 221 19.09 11.41 -5.86
N ALA A 222 19.44 11.17 -7.12
CA ALA A 222 19.21 9.88 -7.76
C ALA A 222 19.92 8.75 -6.99
N THR A 223 19.17 7.73 -6.59
CA THR A 223 19.71 6.56 -5.89
C THR A 223 19.16 5.31 -6.56
N ASN A 224 20.04 4.52 -7.18
CA ASN A 224 19.67 3.24 -7.75
C ASN A 224 19.72 2.17 -6.65
N LEU A 225 18.65 1.38 -6.51
CA LEU A 225 18.62 0.24 -5.61
C LEU A 225 19.28 -0.96 -6.31
N PRO A 226 20.51 -1.38 -5.92
CA PRO A 226 21.18 -2.48 -6.58
C PRO A 226 20.47 -3.80 -6.31
N ARG A 227 20.57 -4.73 -7.26
CA ARG A 227 20.14 -6.12 -7.06
C ARG A 227 21.06 -6.80 -6.04
N ARG A 228 20.49 -7.45 -5.04
CA ARG A 228 21.25 -8.20 -4.01
C ARG A 228 21.31 -9.68 -4.37
N LYS A 229 22.52 -10.26 -4.33
CA LYS A 229 22.71 -11.71 -4.51
C LYS A 229 22.08 -12.51 -3.37
N GLN A 230 21.98 -11.93 -2.18
CA GLN A 230 21.33 -12.57 -1.02
C GLN A 230 19.86 -12.88 -1.30
N ASP A 231 19.15 -11.99 -2.00
CA ASP A 231 17.74 -12.20 -2.35
C ASP A 231 17.60 -13.45 -3.23
N LEU A 232 18.51 -13.66 -4.19
CA LEU A 232 18.57 -14.86 -5.02
C LEU A 232 18.94 -16.12 -4.22
N ILE A 233 19.92 -16.02 -3.31
CA ILE A 233 20.33 -17.15 -2.47
C ILE A 233 19.15 -17.62 -1.62
N ILE A 234 18.43 -16.69 -0.97
CA ILE A 234 17.25 -17.03 -0.16
C ILE A 234 16.18 -17.71 -1.03
N GLU A 235 15.92 -17.19 -2.22
CA GLU A 235 14.97 -17.81 -3.15
C GLU A 235 15.38 -19.24 -3.52
N LEU A 236 16.65 -19.46 -3.86
CA LEU A 236 17.17 -20.80 -4.16
C LEU A 236 17.06 -21.74 -2.95
N LEU A 237 17.34 -21.24 -1.73
CA LEU A 237 17.17 -22.02 -0.51
C LEU A 237 15.69 -22.38 -0.28
N CYS A 238 14.76 -21.44 -0.47
CA CYS A 238 13.33 -21.72 -0.40
C CYS A 238 12.90 -22.76 -1.44
N LEU A 239 13.39 -22.66 -2.67
CA LEU A 239 13.11 -23.63 -3.72
C LEU A 239 13.66 -25.02 -3.37
N ILE A 240 14.87 -25.11 -2.81
CA ILE A 240 15.50 -26.39 -2.45
C ILE A 240 14.85 -27.02 -1.22
N PHE A 241 14.66 -26.26 -0.15
CA PHE A 241 14.22 -26.79 1.15
C PHE A 241 12.71 -26.86 1.31
N ILE A 242 11.95 -26.05 0.57
CA ILE A 242 10.48 -26.02 0.64
C ILE A 242 9.90 -26.49 -0.70
N GLY A 243 10.35 -25.93 -1.81
CA GLY A 243 9.84 -26.22 -3.15
C GLY A 243 10.01 -27.69 -3.56
N LEU A 244 11.25 -28.20 -3.56
CA LEU A 244 11.55 -29.57 -3.99
C LEU A 244 10.84 -30.62 -3.11
N PRO A 245 10.88 -30.56 -1.76
CA PRO A 245 10.11 -31.49 -0.94
C PRO A 245 8.61 -31.39 -1.19
N SER A 246 8.04 -30.18 -1.30
CA SER A 246 6.60 -30.00 -1.52
C SER A 246 6.16 -30.60 -2.86
N THR A 247 6.93 -30.38 -3.92
CA THR A 247 6.67 -30.96 -5.24
C THR A 247 6.82 -32.48 -5.25
N TYR A 248 7.83 -33.02 -4.56
CA TYR A 248 8.02 -34.46 -4.39
C TYR A 248 6.84 -35.10 -3.65
N PHE A 249 6.42 -34.54 -2.50
CA PHE A 249 5.30 -35.06 -1.73
C PHE A 249 3.97 -34.93 -2.48
N LEU A 250 3.77 -33.83 -3.23
CA LEU A 250 2.61 -33.68 -4.09
C LEU A 250 2.59 -34.73 -5.20
N ALA A 251 3.72 -34.95 -5.89
CA ALA A 251 3.81 -35.98 -6.93
C ALA A 251 3.56 -37.38 -6.36
N LYS A 252 4.17 -37.70 -5.21
CA LYS A 252 3.96 -38.97 -4.52
C LYS A 252 2.49 -39.17 -4.14
N PHE A 253 1.85 -38.13 -3.58
CA PHE A 253 0.42 -38.14 -3.28
C PHE A 253 -0.43 -38.39 -4.53
N LEU A 254 -0.15 -37.70 -5.64
CA LEU A 254 -0.89 -37.87 -6.90
C LEU A 254 -0.69 -39.25 -7.54
N ILE A 255 0.41 -39.96 -7.24
CA ILE A 255 0.66 -41.31 -7.76
C ILE A 255 0.03 -42.38 -6.85
N SER A 256 0.18 -42.25 -5.52
CA SER A 256 -0.17 -43.32 -4.58
C SER A 256 -1.53 -43.17 -3.88
N ALA A 257 -2.13 -41.97 -3.91
CA ALA A 257 -3.41 -41.75 -3.24
C ALA A 257 -4.57 -42.38 -4.02
N THR A 258 -5.65 -42.69 -3.29
CA THR A 258 -6.89 -43.16 -3.92
C THR A 258 -7.52 -42.05 -4.76
N ILE A 259 -8.27 -42.44 -5.80
CA ILE A 259 -9.01 -41.49 -6.66
C ILE A 259 -9.90 -40.56 -5.82
N LEU A 260 -10.54 -41.07 -4.76
CA LEU A 260 -11.37 -40.27 -3.86
C LEU A 260 -10.57 -39.14 -3.16
N LEU A 261 -9.38 -39.43 -2.67
CA LEU A 261 -8.51 -38.43 -2.03
C LEU A 261 -8.00 -37.41 -3.05
N GLN A 262 -7.66 -37.84 -4.26
CA GLN A 262 -7.24 -36.95 -5.34
C GLN A 262 -8.37 -35.99 -5.75
N LEU A 263 -9.60 -36.50 -5.92
CA LEU A 263 -10.76 -35.68 -6.25
C LEU A 263 -11.12 -34.70 -5.12
N SER A 264 -11.00 -35.14 -3.87
CA SER A 264 -11.23 -34.30 -2.69
C SER A 264 -10.18 -33.19 -2.59
N PHE A 265 -8.90 -33.51 -2.82
CA PHE A 265 -7.83 -32.51 -2.90
C PHE A 265 -8.07 -31.51 -4.03
N LEU A 266 -8.44 -31.98 -5.23
CA LEU A 266 -8.77 -31.11 -6.35
C LEU A 266 -9.94 -30.18 -6.03
N LEU A 267 -11.00 -30.69 -5.39
CA LEU A 267 -12.14 -29.88 -4.97
C LEU A 267 -11.73 -28.79 -3.97
N ILE A 268 -10.88 -29.11 -3.00
CA ILE A 268 -10.32 -28.14 -2.03
C ILE A 268 -9.51 -27.07 -2.76
N VAL A 269 -8.64 -27.46 -3.71
CA VAL A 269 -7.85 -26.52 -4.50
C VAL A 269 -8.75 -25.59 -5.33
N ILE A 270 -9.76 -26.15 -6.02
CA ILE A 270 -10.72 -25.37 -6.82
C ILE A 270 -11.49 -24.39 -5.91
N ALA A 271 -12.01 -24.87 -4.78
CA ALA A 271 -12.71 -24.03 -3.81
C ALA A 271 -11.82 -22.91 -3.26
N GLY A 272 -10.55 -23.22 -2.97
CA GLY A 272 -9.53 -22.25 -2.55
C GLY A 272 -9.26 -21.19 -3.61
N VAL A 273 -9.05 -21.60 -4.87
CA VAL A 273 -8.83 -20.67 -5.99
C VAL A 273 -10.04 -19.76 -6.22
N ILE A 274 -11.26 -20.33 -6.20
CA ILE A 274 -12.50 -19.55 -6.31
C ILE A 274 -12.60 -18.56 -5.15
N GLY A 275 -12.36 -19.02 -3.92
CA GLY A 275 -12.36 -18.19 -2.71
C GLY A 275 -11.40 -16.99 -2.84
N VAL A 276 -10.14 -17.24 -3.20
CA VAL A 276 -9.13 -16.19 -3.40
C VAL A 276 -9.57 -15.21 -4.50
N ARG A 277 -10.07 -15.70 -5.64
CA ARG A 277 -10.55 -14.83 -6.74
C ARG A 277 -11.71 -13.94 -6.29
N LEU A 278 -12.66 -14.47 -5.53
CA LEU A 278 -13.77 -13.67 -4.96
C LEU A 278 -13.24 -12.61 -3.99
N MET A 279 -12.24 -12.94 -3.18
CA MET A 279 -11.62 -12.01 -2.23
C MET A 279 -10.85 -10.89 -2.96
N LEU A 280 -10.11 -11.20 -4.02
CA LEU A 280 -9.43 -10.20 -4.84
C LEU A 280 -10.44 -9.27 -5.54
N LYS A 281 -11.55 -9.81 -6.04
CA LYS A 281 -12.63 -9.02 -6.64
C LYS A 281 -13.29 -8.08 -5.63
N THR A 282 -13.58 -8.56 -4.42
CA THR A 282 -14.16 -7.73 -3.34
C THR A 282 -13.18 -6.71 -2.78
N ALA A 283 -11.88 -7.04 -2.71
CA ALA A 283 -10.81 -6.10 -2.38
C ALA A 283 -10.75 -4.95 -3.40
N SER A 284 -10.86 -5.28 -4.69
CA SER A 284 -10.74 -4.36 -5.82
C SER A 284 -11.98 -3.50 -6.10
N ARG A 285 -13.18 -3.93 -5.69
CA ARG A 285 -14.43 -3.18 -5.93
C ARG A 285 -14.42 -1.81 -5.23
N PRO A 286 -14.69 -0.71 -5.96
CA PRO A 286 -15.16 0.53 -5.34
C PRO A 286 -16.51 0.22 -4.68
N LYS A 287 -16.71 0.64 -3.43
CA LYS A 287 -18.08 0.83 -2.96
C LYS A 287 -18.57 2.09 -3.65
N LEU A 288 -19.50 1.95 -4.59
CA LEU A 288 -20.40 3.04 -4.94
C LEU A 288 -21.01 3.54 -3.62
N PRO A 289 -21.16 4.86 -3.41
CA PRO A 289 -21.86 5.36 -2.24
C PRO A 289 -23.24 4.69 -2.19
N SER A 290 -23.54 4.05 -1.06
CA SER A 290 -24.91 3.66 -0.78
C SER A 290 -25.72 4.95 -0.74
N ASN A 291 -26.65 5.11 -1.67
CA ASN A 291 -27.71 6.09 -1.54
C ASN A 291 -28.51 5.75 -0.28
N SER A 292 -28.10 6.35 0.84
CA SER A 292 -28.90 6.46 2.05
C SER A 292 -28.94 7.93 2.45
N ASN A 293 -29.41 8.76 1.51
CA ASN A 293 -30.24 9.91 1.84
C ASN A 293 -31.63 9.58 1.31
N LYS A 294 -32.46 9.02 2.19
CA LYS A 294 -33.90 9.23 2.15
C LYS A 294 -34.35 9.58 3.57
N GLN A 295 -34.70 10.85 3.67
CA GLN A 295 -35.78 11.43 4.47
C GLN A 295 -35.54 11.65 5.97
N ASP A 296 -35.66 12.95 6.25
CA ASP A 296 -36.04 13.68 7.46
C ASP A 296 -34.98 13.92 8.55
#